data_AF-A0A7S9WRU0-F1
#
_entry.id   AF-A0A7S9WRU0-F1
#
_cell.length_a   1.000
_cell.length_b   1.000
_cell.length_c   1.000
_cell.angle_alpha   90.00
_cell.angle_beta   90.00
_cell.angle_gamma   90.00
#
_symmetry.space_group_name_H-M   'P 1'
#
loop_
_entity.id
_entity.type
_entity.pdbx_description
1 polymer ?
#
loop_
_entity_poly.entity_id
_entity_poly.type
_entity_poly.pdbx_seq_one_letter_code
_entity_poly.pdbx_strand_id
1 'polypeptide(L)' 'MIKFSVNGKIFELENDINVYEFLAQNGYELKFIALERDGEILPKKLWRERFMSEGKAYEIVTLVGGG' A
#
# COMPACT_ATOMS: atom_id res chain seq x y z
N MET A 1 -1.02 -8.41 -15.84
CA MET A 1 -1.91 -7.42 -15.21
C MET A 1 -2.44 -8.02 -13.92
N ILE A 2 -2.14 -7.43 -12.77
CA ILE A 2 -2.69 -7.85 -11.48
C ILE A 2 -3.78 -6.88 -11.04
N LYS A 3 -4.74 -7.39 -10.27
CA LYS A 3 -5.82 -6.61 -9.69
C LYS A 3 -5.81 -6.74 -8.17
N PHE A 4 -5.92 -5.62 -7.46
CA PHE A 4 -5.91 -5.57 -5.99
C PHE A 4 -6.79 -4.40 -5.52
N SER A 5 -7.07 -4.32 -4.22
CA SER A 5 -7.80 -3.19 -3.64
C SER A 5 -6.91 -2.36 -2.72
N VAL A 6 -7.14 -1.05 -2.70
CA VAL A 6 -6.55 -0.10 -1.77
C VAL A 6 -7.65 0.79 -1.21
N ASN A 7 -7.89 0.77 0.10
CA ASN A 7 -8.97 1.51 0.77
C ASN A 7 -10.33 1.25 0.10
N GLY A 8 -10.62 -0.01 -0.21
CA GLY A 8 -11.82 -0.43 -0.95
C GLY A 8 -11.88 -0.06 -2.44
N LYS A 9 -10.93 0.72 -2.98
CA LYS A 9 -10.87 1.03 -4.42
C LYS A 9 -10.03 0.00 -5.16
N ILE A 10 -10.51 -0.41 -6.34
CA ILE A 10 -9.79 -1.35 -7.21
C ILE A 10 -8.69 -0.65 -8.02
N PHE A 11 -7.53 -1.29 -8.06
CA PHE A 11 -6.38 -0.89 -8.88
C PHE A 11 -5.94 -2.05 -9.77
N GLU A 12 -5.40 -1.70 -10.93
CA GLU A 12 -4.83 -2.63 -11.89
C GLU A 12 -3.41 -2.18 -12.25
N LEU A 13 -2.47 -3.12 -12.28
CA LEU A 13 -1.07 -2.87 -12.62
C LEU A 13 -0.61 -3.84 -13.70
N GLU A 14 -0.02 -3.32 -14.76
CA GLU A 14 0.57 -4.13 -15.82
C GLU A 14 1.99 -4.59 -15.48
N ASN A 15 2.74 -3.75 -14.75
CA ASN A 15 4.11 -3.99 -14.35
C ASN A 15 4.20 -4.23 -12.84
N ASP A 16 5.14 -5.08 -12.45
CA ASP A 16 5.46 -5.31 -11.04
C ASP A 16 6.13 -4.06 -10.45
N ILE A 17 5.53 -3.55 -9.37
CA ILE A 17 6.09 -2.47 -8.55
C ILE A 17 6.03 -2.90 -7.08
N ASN A 18 7.03 -2.45 -6.32
CA ASN A 18 7.00 -2.69 -4.88
C ASN A 18 5.99 -1.76 -4.18
N VAL A 19 5.58 -2.14 -2.98
CA VAL A 19 4.63 -1.38 -2.16
C VAL A 19 5.10 0.06 -1.97
N TYR A 20 6.39 0.27 -1.73
CA TYR A 20 6.96 1.60 -1.55
C TYR A 20 6.78 2.47 -2.81
N GLU A 21 7.08 1.93 -3.99
CA GLU A 21 6.93 2.63 -5.27
C GLU A 21 5.47 2.95 -5.57
N PHE A 22 4.56 1.99 -5.36
CA PHE A 22 3.13 2.22 -5.52
C PHE A 22 2.66 3.40 -4.66
N LEU A 23 3.01 3.41 -3.37
CA LEU A 23 2.63 4.48 -2.46
C LEU A 23 3.23 5.84 -2.87
N ALA A 24 4.51 5.86 -3.26
CA ALA A 24 5.18 7.09 -3.69
C ALA A 24 4.57 7.65 -4.99
N GLN A 25 4.29 6.80 -5.97
CA GLN A 25 3.70 7.19 -7.25
C GLN A 25 2.26 7.71 -7.10
N ASN A 26 1.52 7.21 -6.11
CA ASN A 26 0.16 7.65 -5.80
C ASN A 26 0.12 8.86 -4.84
N GLY A 27 1.26 9.48 -4.54
CA GLY A 27 1.33 10.73 -3.78
C GLY A 27 1.14 10.59 -2.27
N TYR A 28 1.25 9.37 -1.72
CA TYR A 28 1.11 9.17 -0.27
C TYR A 28 2.31 9.72 0.50
N GLU A 29 2.04 10.43 1.59
CA GLU A 29 3.08 10.88 2.52
C GLU A 29 3.59 9.73 3.40
N LEU A 30 4.57 9.00 2.91
CA LEU A 30 5.07 7.75 3.52
C LEU A 30 5.47 7.87 5.00
N LYS A 31 5.78 9.08 5.48
CA LYS A 31 6.12 9.34 6.90
C LYS A 31 4.90 9.27 7.82
N PHE A 32 3.71 9.56 7.30
CA PHE A 32 2.49 9.72 8.09
C PHE A 32 1.45 8.65 7.79
N ILE A 33 1.85 7.49 7.27
CA ILE A 33 0.91 6.40 6.99
C ILE A 33 1.35 5.09 7.64
N ALA A 34 0.36 4.28 8.00
CA ALA A 34 0.51 2.85 8.19
C ALA A 34 -0.22 2.11 7.06
N LEU A 35 0.27 0.93 6.71
CA LEU A 35 -0.27 0.10 5.65
C LEU A 35 -0.57 -1.29 6.21
N GLU A 36 -1.79 -1.75 6.02
CA GLU A 36 -2.20 -3.14 6.21
C GLU A 36 -2.27 -3.87 4.87
N ARG A 37 -2.04 -5.18 4.89
CA ARG A 37 -2.26 -6.11 3.79
C ARG A 37 -3.02 -7.32 4.32
N ASP A 38 -4.22 -7.54 3.79
CA ASP A 38 -5.18 -8.56 4.24
C ASP A 38 -5.49 -8.48 5.76
N GLY A 39 -5.57 -7.26 6.29
CA GLY A 39 -5.86 -7.02 7.71
C GLY A 39 -4.66 -7.16 8.66
N GLU A 40 -3.46 -7.42 8.14
CA GLU A 40 -2.23 -7.42 8.93
C GLU A 40 -1.35 -6.22 8.56
N ILE A 41 -0.83 -5.50 9.57
CA ILE A 41 0.10 -4.40 9.35
C ILE A 41 1.35 -4.91 8.61
N LEU A 42 1.64 -4.33 7.45
CA LEU A 42 2.86 -4.61 6.69
C LEU A 42 3.98 -3.68 7.18
N PRO A 43 5.03 -4.20 7.85
CA PRO A 43 6.10 -3.37 8.39
C PRO A 43 6.79 -2.53 7.30
N LYS A 44 7.02 -1.24 7.58
CA LYS A 44 7.59 -0.28 6.64
C LYS A 44 8.94 -0.71 6.03
N LYS A 45 9.76 -1.45 6.79
CA LYS A 45 11.03 -2.01 6.30
C LYS A 45 10.84 -2.95 5.11
N LEU A 46 9.70 -3.62 5.02
CA LEU A 46 9.38 -4.58 3.96
C LEU A 46 8.78 -3.94 2.71
N TRP A 47 8.45 -2.65 2.70
CA TRP A 47 7.73 -2.04 1.57
C TRP A 47 8.53 -2.02 0.27
N ARG A 48 9.87 -2.00 0.34
CA ARG A 48 10.73 -2.11 -0.85
C ARG A 48 10.94 -3.56 -1.32
N GLU A 49 10.75 -4.52 -0.43
CA GLU A 49 10.98 -5.95 -0.70
C GLU A 49 9.69 -6.67 -1.12
N ARG A 50 8.53 -6.13 -0.75
CA ARG A 50 7.22 -6.70 -1.05
C ARG A 50 6.59 -5.99 -2.24
N PHE A 51 6.18 -6.81 -3.21
CA PHE A 51 5.46 -6.36 -4.40
C PHE A 51 3.97 -6.23 -4.13
N MET A 52 3.31 -5.34 -4.89
CA MET A 52 1.85 -5.38 -5.00
C MET A 52 1.45 -6.75 -5.54
N SER A 53 0.40 -7.36 -4.99
CA SER A 53 0.05 -8.74 -5.33
C SER A 53 -1.43 -8.85 -5.66
N GLU A 54 -1.74 -9.70 -6.62
CA GLU A 54 -3.10 -9.96 -7.07
C GLU A 54 -4.01 -10.44 -5.92
N GLY A 55 -5.25 -9.98 -5.93
CA GLY A 55 -6.30 -10.38 -4.97
C GLY A 55 -6.11 -9.87 -3.55
N LYS A 56 -5.03 -9.12 -3.28
CA LYS A 56 -4.75 -8.56 -1.95
C LYS A 56 -5.57 -7.31 -1.67
N ALA A 57 -5.96 -7.16 -0.42
CA ALA A 57 -6.57 -5.95 0.09
C ALA A 57 -5.53 -5.15 0.88
N TYR A 58 -5.35 -3.89 0.52
CA TYR A 58 -4.45 -2.97 1.21
C TYR A 58 -5.26 -1.86 1.86
N GLU A 59 -4.98 -1.55 3.11
CA GLU A 59 -5.60 -0.42 3.81
C GLU A 59 -4.50 0.54 4.26
N ILE A 60 -4.60 1.79 3.81
CA ILE A 60 -3.68 2.89 4.09
C ILE A 60 -4.41 3.85 5.02
N VAL A 61 -3.91 3.95 6.24
CA VAL A 61 -4.40 4.90 7.24
C VAL A 61 -3.38 6.00 7.45
N THR A 62 -3.86 7.25 7.50
CA THR A 62 -3.01 8.41 7.79
C THR A 62 -2.99 8.66 9.29
N LEU A 63 -1.80 8.80 9.85
CA LEU A 63 -1.56 9.20 11.22
C LEU A 63 -2.00 10.67 11.35
N VAL A 64 -3.14 10.89 11.99
CA VAL A 64 -3.54 12.24 12.41
C VAL A 64 -2.87 12.51 13.75
N GLY A 65 -2.02 13.55 13.81
CA GLY A 65 -1.45 14.02 15.07
C GLY A 65 -2.58 14.55 15.95
N GLY A 66 -2.87 13.84 17.05
CA GLY A 66 -3.81 14.33 18.06
C GLY A 66 -3.16 15.44 18.89
N GLY A 67 -3.90 16.54 19.07
CA GLY A 67 -3.59 17.58 20.06
C GLY A 67 -3.89 17.13 21.48
#